data_AF-A0A9D7GZQ4-F1
#
_entry.id   AF-A0A9D7GZQ4-F1
#
_cell.length_a   1.000
_cell.length_b   1.000
_cell.length_c   1.000
_cell.angle_alpha   90.00
_cell.angle_beta   90.00
_cell.angle_gamma   90.00
#
_symmetry.space_group_name_H-M   'P 1'
#
loop_
_entity.id
_entity.type
_entity.pdbx_description
1 polymer ?
#
loop_
_entity_poly.entity_id
_entity_poly.type
_entity_poly.pdbx_seq_one_letter_code
_entity_poly.pdbx_strand_id
1 'polypeptide(L)'
;MPLSAQNVTASAPPAPAPDWDEVARVIVERLQLITGERVVLVVEPGTADGLVESMLRAVRRGGGELVGLIPARGPTPQKWRSDFSRQTEQRPMQQLTALLKNVDVGIMLPGAAAGDAPYKAFQYHLERPVGRGVRTVHFHWSGAYSLAGDPIPVTTAIAELYQHTLVDTDYDELARRQLEFEAAMRAGKVRVTTPAGTDLTFRIGDRVVTRQDGDASQARARLGRTLIDREVELPAGAIRVAPIEESVDGKIAFPDGTWGGVPVRGLVMTIARGRVTSVTATSGREAVEQELTAAGAAGRSFREFALGFNPLLAIPATGERWIPYYGYGAGVVRLSLGDNSELGGKVKGGYVRWNFFTDATVEVGGRVWVEEGRMP
;
A
#
# COMPACT_ATOMS: atom_id res chain seq x y z
N MET A 1 18.78 40.27 41.97
CA MET A 1 18.54 38.88 41.57
C MET A 1 17.06 38.71 41.28
N PRO A 2 16.63 38.54 40.02
CA PRO A 2 15.32 37.99 39.72
C PRO A 2 15.43 36.48 39.44
N LEU A 3 14.49 35.74 40.02
CA LEU A 3 14.31 34.30 39.88
C LEU A 3 13.94 33.93 38.44
N SER A 4 14.71 33.01 37.88
CA SER A 4 14.47 32.33 36.61
C SER A 4 13.31 31.35 36.75
N ALA A 5 12.21 31.61 36.03
CA ALA A 5 11.15 30.64 35.83
C ALA A 5 11.65 29.59 34.82
N GLN A 6 12.05 28.41 35.33
CA GLN A 6 12.25 27.23 34.52
C GLN A 6 10.88 26.68 34.10
N ASN A 7 10.57 26.77 32.81
CA ASN A 7 9.51 25.98 32.21
C ASN A 7 9.96 24.51 32.22
N VAL A 8 9.47 23.75 33.19
CA VAL A 8 9.54 22.29 33.17
C VAL A 8 8.51 21.81 32.16
N THR A 9 8.94 21.54 30.93
CA THR A 9 8.17 20.72 30.00
C THR A 9 8.12 19.31 30.56
N ALA A 10 7.01 18.96 31.19
CA ALA A 10 6.73 17.58 31.53
C ALA A 10 6.72 16.76 30.23
N SER A 11 7.72 15.89 30.06
CA SER A 11 7.73 14.89 29.01
C SER A 11 6.50 14.00 29.18
N ALA A 12 5.68 13.89 28.14
CA ALA A 12 4.60 12.90 28.11
C ALA A 12 5.17 11.50 28.46
N PRO A 13 4.41 10.65 29.18
CA PRO A 13 4.84 9.29 29.46
C PRO A 13 5.13 8.56 28.14
N PRO A 14 6.13 7.65 28.11
CA PRO A 14 6.38 6.85 26.92
C PRO A 14 5.11 6.07 26.56
N ALA A 15 4.73 6.13 25.29
CA ALA A 15 3.54 5.45 24.81
C ALA A 15 3.65 3.92 25.01
N PRO A 16 2.54 3.24 25.33
CA PRO A 16 2.51 1.80 25.55
C PRO A 16 2.95 1.03 24.30
N ALA A 17 3.53 -0.15 24.51
CA ALA A 17 3.81 -1.06 23.40
C ALA A 17 2.51 -1.44 22.69
N PRO A 18 2.56 -1.73 21.37
CA PRO A 18 1.37 -2.16 20.63
C PRO A 18 0.69 -3.37 21.28
N ASP A 19 -0.65 -3.39 21.26
CA ASP A 19 -1.45 -4.54 21.64
C ASP A 19 -1.44 -5.55 20.50
N TRP A 20 -0.47 -6.45 20.56
CA TRP A 20 -0.26 -7.47 19.54
C TRP A 20 -1.38 -8.52 19.47
N ASP A 21 -2.10 -8.75 20.56
CA ASP A 21 -3.22 -9.69 20.55
C ASP A 21 -4.40 -9.11 19.76
N GLU A 22 -4.64 -7.82 19.91
CA GLU A 22 -5.67 -7.12 19.16
C GLU A 22 -5.33 -6.99 17.67
N VAL A 23 -4.08 -6.64 17.35
CA VAL A 23 -3.60 -6.63 15.96
C VAL A 23 -3.77 -8.00 15.31
N ALA A 24 -3.36 -9.07 15.99
CA ALA A 24 -3.48 -10.43 15.48
C ALA A 24 -4.93 -10.89 15.31
N ARG A 25 -5.83 -10.49 16.24
CA ARG A 25 -7.27 -10.76 16.15
C ARG A 25 -7.84 -10.17 14.86
N VAL A 26 -7.59 -8.88 14.61
CA VAL A 26 -8.15 -8.19 13.43
C VAL A 26 -7.61 -8.77 12.13
N ILE A 27 -6.31 -9.07 12.04
CA ILE A 27 -5.72 -9.71 10.85
C ILE A 27 -6.44 -11.03 10.53
N VAL A 28 -6.68 -11.87 11.53
CA VAL A 28 -7.35 -13.17 11.34
C VAL A 28 -8.84 -12.99 11.01
N GLU A 29 -9.51 -12.00 11.58
CA GLU A 29 -10.89 -11.67 11.22
C GLU A 29 -11.01 -11.23 9.76
N ARG A 30 -10.10 -10.38 9.28
CA ARG A 30 -10.06 -9.96 7.87
C ARG A 30 -9.79 -11.12 6.92
N LEU A 31 -8.97 -12.08 7.35
CA LEU A 31 -8.67 -13.31 6.60
C LEU A 31 -9.86 -14.25 6.47
N GLN A 32 -10.82 -14.20 7.41
CA GLN A 32 -11.97 -15.11 7.50
C GLN A 32 -11.54 -16.57 7.27
N LEU A 33 -10.58 -17.02 8.09
CA LEU A 33 -9.96 -18.33 7.93
C LEU A 33 -11.02 -19.44 7.89
N ILE A 34 -10.87 -20.36 6.93
CA ILE A 34 -11.67 -21.57 6.85
C ILE A 34 -10.92 -22.68 7.59
N THR A 35 -11.65 -23.52 8.32
CA THR A 35 -11.05 -24.63 9.08
C THR A 35 -10.14 -25.49 8.19
N GLY A 36 -8.91 -25.70 8.66
CA GLY A 36 -7.87 -26.48 7.99
C GLY A 36 -7.15 -25.75 6.86
N GLU A 37 -7.35 -24.44 6.69
CA GLU A 37 -6.49 -23.66 5.79
C GLU A 37 -5.05 -23.62 6.32
N ARG A 38 -4.10 -23.90 5.42
CA ARG A 38 -2.67 -23.97 5.72
C ARG A 38 -2.07 -22.57 5.70
N VAL A 39 -1.64 -22.10 6.86
CA VAL A 39 -1.15 -20.73 7.07
C VAL A 39 0.36 -20.72 7.29
N VAL A 40 1.05 -19.79 6.64
CA VAL A 40 2.47 -19.50 6.88
C VAL A 40 2.66 -18.04 7.24
N LEU A 41 3.50 -17.78 8.23
CA LEU A 41 3.94 -16.42 8.57
C LEU A 41 5.28 -16.12 7.90
N VAL A 42 5.39 -14.98 7.22
CA VAL A 42 6.66 -14.42 6.76
C VAL A 42 7.07 -13.32 7.73
N VAL A 43 8.21 -13.47 8.38
CA VAL A 43 8.58 -12.66 9.55
C VAL A 43 9.97 -12.06 9.37
N GLU A 44 10.17 -10.78 9.65
CA GLU A 44 11.51 -10.24 9.84
C GLU A 44 11.91 -10.28 11.33
N PRO A 45 12.87 -11.14 11.73
CA PRO A 45 13.29 -11.22 13.13
C PRO A 45 13.77 -9.88 13.66
N GLY A 46 13.35 -9.51 14.87
CA GLY A 46 13.69 -8.26 15.55
C GLY A 46 12.78 -7.08 15.23
N THR A 47 11.85 -7.21 14.28
CA THR A 47 10.97 -6.09 13.88
C THR A 47 9.67 -6.06 14.69
N ALA A 48 8.94 -7.16 14.71
CA ALA A 48 7.64 -7.27 15.39
C ALA A 48 7.49 -8.62 16.11
N ASP A 49 8.54 -9.05 16.82
CA ASP A 49 8.60 -10.36 17.49
C ASP A 49 7.41 -10.66 18.41
N GLY A 50 6.87 -9.64 19.07
CA GLY A 50 5.69 -9.78 19.95
C GLY A 50 4.44 -10.19 19.18
N LEU A 51 4.28 -9.75 17.93
CA LEU A 51 3.16 -10.10 17.07
C LEU A 51 3.17 -11.56 16.65
N VAL A 52 4.35 -12.17 16.53
CA VAL A 52 4.48 -13.57 16.10
C VAL A 52 3.66 -14.48 17.00
N GLU A 53 3.88 -14.43 18.32
CA GLU A 53 3.20 -15.30 19.28
C GLU A 53 1.68 -15.07 19.31
N SER A 54 1.25 -13.81 19.22
CA SER A 54 -0.17 -13.44 19.11
C SER A 54 -0.80 -14.00 17.84
N MET A 55 -0.10 -13.95 16.71
CA MET A 55 -0.53 -14.55 15.44
C MET A 55 -0.63 -16.08 15.53
N LEU A 56 0.32 -16.76 16.17
CA LEU A 56 0.24 -18.23 16.34
C LEU A 56 -1.06 -18.62 17.08
N ARG A 57 -1.43 -17.87 18.13
CA ARG A 57 -2.68 -18.08 18.88
C ARG A 57 -3.90 -17.70 18.06
N ALA A 58 -3.88 -16.56 17.39
CA ALA A 58 -5.02 -16.05 16.62
C ALA A 58 -5.35 -16.99 15.44
N VAL A 59 -4.36 -17.45 14.68
CA VAL A 59 -4.56 -18.37 13.55
C VAL A 59 -5.22 -19.67 14.01
N ARG A 60 -4.74 -20.25 15.12
CA ARG A 60 -5.33 -21.48 15.69
C ARG A 60 -6.77 -21.26 16.14
N ARG A 61 -7.07 -20.14 16.81
CA ARG A 61 -8.44 -19.77 17.21
C ARG A 61 -9.36 -19.56 16.01
N GLY A 62 -8.84 -19.01 14.92
CA GLY A 62 -9.56 -18.84 13.65
C GLY A 62 -9.72 -20.13 12.83
N GLY A 63 -9.23 -21.28 13.31
CA GLY A 63 -9.36 -22.58 12.63
C GLY A 63 -8.30 -22.86 11.56
N GLY A 64 -7.30 -21.99 11.40
CA GLY A 64 -6.19 -22.23 10.49
C GLY A 64 -5.18 -23.24 11.05
N GLU A 65 -4.59 -24.04 10.17
CA GLU A 65 -3.45 -24.90 10.46
C GLU A 65 -2.16 -24.12 10.18
N LEU A 66 -1.47 -23.71 11.24
CA LEU A 66 -0.15 -23.10 11.08
C LEU A 66 0.86 -24.15 10.60
N VAL A 67 1.30 -24.03 9.36
CA VAL A 67 2.34 -24.88 8.76
C VAL A 67 3.72 -24.52 9.32
N GLY A 68 3.97 -23.24 9.52
CA GLY A 68 5.21 -22.74 10.11
C GLY A 68 5.47 -21.29 9.76
N LEU A 69 6.70 -20.87 10.01
CA LEU A 69 7.16 -19.51 9.79
C LEU A 69 8.43 -19.51 8.94
N ILE A 70 8.60 -18.47 8.13
CA ILE A 70 9.75 -18.28 7.25
C ILE A 70 10.34 -16.91 7.56
N PRO A 71 11.64 -16.83 7.92
CA PRO A 71 12.29 -15.53 8.04
C PRO A 71 12.33 -14.85 6.66
N ALA A 72 11.93 -13.58 6.59
CA ALA A 72 12.03 -12.77 5.38
C ALA A 72 13.48 -12.72 4.90
N ARG A 73 14.40 -12.49 5.85
CA ARG A 73 15.86 -12.50 5.65
C ARG A 73 16.56 -13.17 6.83
N GLY A 74 17.76 -13.69 6.57
CA GLY A 74 18.60 -14.30 7.60
C GLY A 74 18.09 -15.66 8.13
N PRO A 75 18.76 -16.21 9.16
CA PRO A 75 18.38 -17.48 9.77
C PRO A 75 17.23 -17.31 10.78
N THR A 76 16.49 -18.39 11.03
CA THR A 76 15.41 -18.41 12.01
C THR A 76 15.98 -18.40 13.44
N PRO A 77 15.52 -17.49 14.33
CA PRO A 77 15.88 -17.52 15.75
C PRO A 77 15.56 -18.87 16.41
N GLN A 78 16.40 -19.28 17.38
CA GLN A 78 16.27 -20.59 18.04
C GLN A 78 14.88 -20.82 18.66
N LYS A 79 14.25 -19.78 19.23
CA LYS A 79 12.91 -19.82 19.82
C LYS A 79 11.79 -20.20 18.83
N TRP A 80 12.00 -19.98 17.54
CA TRP A 80 11.01 -20.20 16.48
C TRP A 80 11.38 -21.38 15.57
N ARG A 81 12.50 -22.05 15.82
CA ARG A 81 12.97 -23.14 14.95
C ARG A 81 12.00 -24.31 14.91
N SER A 82 11.70 -24.76 13.69
CA SER A 82 10.90 -25.94 13.39
C SER A 82 11.50 -26.72 12.22
N ASP A 83 10.99 -27.92 11.92
CA ASP A 83 11.37 -28.64 10.70
C ASP A 83 11.05 -27.82 9.45
N PHE A 84 9.90 -27.13 9.44
CA PHE A 84 9.50 -26.25 8.36
C PHE A 84 10.50 -25.11 8.17
N SER A 85 10.82 -24.37 9.24
CA SER A 85 11.74 -23.23 9.14
C SER A 85 13.15 -23.65 8.69
N ARG A 86 13.64 -24.83 9.11
CA ARG A 86 14.90 -25.41 8.62
C ARG A 86 14.89 -25.73 7.13
N GLN A 87 13.74 -26.13 6.59
CA GLN A 87 13.60 -26.44 5.17
C GLN A 87 13.50 -25.18 4.32
N THR A 88 12.97 -24.08 4.87
CA THR A 88 12.65 -22.85 4.13
C THR A 88 13.62 -21.69 4.33
N GLU A 89 14.36 -21.61 5.45
CA GLU A 89 15.23 -20.46 5.71
C GLU A 89 16.33 -20.29 4.66
N GLN A 90 16.57 -19.02 4.26
CA GLN A 90 17.60 -18.64 3.28
C GLN A 90 17.50 -19.36 1.93
N ARG A 91 16.34 -19.96 1.61
CA ARG A 91 16.11 -20.61 0.32
C ARG A 91 15.86 -19.59 -0.78
N PRO A 92 16.34 -19.84 -2.00
CA PRO A 92 15.99 -19.01 -3.14
C PRO A 92 14.49 -19.18 -3.47
N MET A 93 13.92 -18.15 -4.10
CA MET A 93 12.50 -18.08 -4.44
C MET A 93 11.98 -19.34 -5.15
N GLN A 94 12.74 -19.93 -6.09
CA GLN A 94 12.31 -21.11 -6.85
C GLN A 94 12.06 -22.33 -5.95
N GLN A 95 12.87 -22.53 -4.92
CA GLN A 95 12.70 -23.64 -3.97
C GLN A 95 11.51 -23.37 -3.04
N LEU A 96 11.37 -22.12 -2.59
CA LEU A 96 10.23 -21.70 -1.76
C LEU A 96 8.90 -21.84 -2.50
N THR A 97 8.85 -21.51 -3.79
CA THR A 97 7.65 -21.70 -4.62
C THR A 97 7.17 -23.16 -4.59
N ALA A 98 8.09 -24.13 -4.68
CA ALA A 98 7.72 -25.55 -4.61
C ALA A 98 7.20 -25.94 -3.21
N LEU A 99 7.87 -25.47 -2.14
CA LEU A 99 7.50 -25.76 -0.75
C LEU A 99 6.17 -25.12 -0.35
N LEU A 100 5.84 -23.96 -0.91
CA LEU A 100 4.65 -23.18 -0.59
C LEU A 100 3.43 -23.51 -1.47
N LYS A 101 3.56 -24.45 -2.42
CA LYS A 101 2.50 -24.77 -3.40
C LYS A 101 1.15 -25.14 -2.77
N ASN A 102 1.16 -25.76 -1.59
CA ASN A 102 -0.03 -26.20 -0.88
C ASN A 102 -0.32 -25.34 0.37
N VAL A 103 0.16 -24.10 0.40
CA VAL A 103 -0.17 -23.13 1.44
C VAL A 103 -1.34 -22.28 0.94
N ASP A 104 -2.38 -22.14 1.77
CA ASP A 104 -3.58 -21.40 1.41
C ASP A 104 -3.46 -19.91 1.76
N VAL A 105 -2.74 -19.59 2.85
CA VAL A 105 -2.61 -18.22 3.35
C VAL A 105 -1.16 -17.89 3.70
N GLY A 106 -0.63 -16.82 3.11
CA GLY A 106 0.60 -16.18 3.56
C GLY A 106 0.29 -14.92 4.37
N ILE A 107 0.93 -14.73 5.51
CA ILE A 107 0.80 -13.51 6.31
C ILE A 107 2.17 -12.85 6.41
N MET A 108 2.32 -11.71 5.76
CA MET A 108 3.54 -10.92 5.72
C MET A 108 3.48 -9.96 6.91
N LEU A 109 4.32 -10.24 7.91
CA LEU A 109 4.42 -9.40 9.10
C LEU A 109 5.39 -8.22 8.85
N PRO A 110 5.36 -7.19 9.71
CA PRO A 110 6.18 -6.01 9.53
C PRO A 110 7.65 -6.32 9.27
N GLY A 111 8.22 -5.65 8.27
CA GLY A 111 9.60 -5.83 7.82
C GLY A 111 9.76 -6.81 6.64
N ALA A 112 8.78 -7.68 6.37
CA ALA A 112 8.73 -8.42 5.11
C ALA A 112 8.48 -7.46 3.94
N ALA A 113 9.13 -7.67 2.80
CA ALA A 113 9.05 -6.80 1.64
C ALA A 113 8.92 -7.60 0.34
N ALA A 114 8.32 -6.99 -0.68
CA ALA A 114 8.14 -7.62 -2.00
C ALA A 114 9.46 -8.03 -2.68
N GLY A 115 10.59 -7.52 -2.22
CA GLY A 115 11.93 -7.93 -2.67
C GLY A 115 12.37 -9.30 -2.15
N ASP A 116 11.84 -9.75 -1.02
CA ASP A 116 12.27 -10.95 -0.31
C ASP A 116 11.87 -12.24 -1.02
N ALA A 117 12.71 -13.27 -0.93
CA ALA A 117 12.46 -14.56 -1.56
C ALA A 117 11.12 -15.21 -1.14
N PRO A 118 10.75 -15.30 0.15
CA PRO A 118 9.45 -15.85 0.55
C PRO A 118 8.27 -15.01 0.04
N TYR A 119 8.39 -13.68 0.04
CA TYR A 119 7.36 -12.80 -0.48
C TYR A 119 7.12 -13.07 -1.98
N LYS A 120 8.20 -13.07 -2.76
CA LYS A 120 8.14 -13.36 -4.21
C LYS A 120 7.59 -14.75 -4.51
N ALA A 121 7.88 -15.74 -3.66
CA ALA A 121 7.31 -17.08 -3.80
C ALA A 121 5.79 -17.08 -3.61
N PHE A 122 5.25 -16.28 -2.68
CA PHE A 122 3.80 -16.07 -2.59
C PHE A 122 3.25 -15.33 -3.80
N GLN A 123 3.86 -14.22 -4.22
CA GLN A 123 3.42 -13.47 -5.41
C GLN A 123 3.32 -14.36 -6.66
N TYR A 124 4.26 -15.30 -6.83
CA TYR A 124 4.19 -16.29 -7.90
C TYR A 124 2.90 -17.12 -7.89
N HIS A 125 2.45 -17.54 -6.71
CA HIS A 125 1.22 -18.31 -6.53
C HIS A 125 -0.04 -17.43 -6.62
N LEU A 126 0.02 -16.16 -6.21
CA LEU A 126 -1.08 -15.22 -6.36
C LEU A 126 -1.35 -14.86 -7.83
N GLU A 127 -0.30 -14.78 -8.65
CA GLU A 127 -0.42 -14.61 -10.10
C GLU A 127 -0.98 -15.86 -10.80
N ARG A 128 -0.78 -17.03 -10.20
CA ARG A 128 -1.13 -18.34 -10.76
C ARG A 128 -1.93 -19.13 -9.74
N PRO A 129 -3.10 -18.62 -9.32
CA PRO A 129 -3.83 -19.19 -8.20
C PRO A 129 -4.27 -20.61 -8.55
N VAL A 130 -3.84 -21.56 -7.73
CA VAL A 130 -4.24 -22.97 -7.77
C VAL A 130 -4.84 -23.36 -6.41
N GLY A 131 -5.63 -24.42 -6.37
CA GLY A 131 -6.18 -24.95 -5.12
C GLY A 131 -7.32 -24.09 -4.55
N ARG A 132 -7.36 -23.95 -3.22
CA ARG A 132 -8.55 -23.48 -2.49
C ARG A 132 -8.77 -21.96 -2.56
N GLY A 133 -7.86 -21.19 -3.14
CA GLY A 133 -7.93 -19.72 -3.18
C GLY A 133 -6.80 -19.10 -2.38
N VAL A 134 -5.56 -19.32 -2.85
CA VAL A 134 -4.35 -18.76 -2.24
C VAL A 134 -4.47 -17.24 -2.14
N ARG A 135 -4.12 -16.72 -0.96
CA ARG A 135 -4.19 -15.29 -0.66
C ARG A 135 -3.17 -14.88 0.38
N THR A 136 -2.92 -13.58 0.45
CA THR A 136 -2.02 -13.00 1.43
C THR A 136 -2.63 -11.80 2.10
N VAL A 137 -2.21 -11.60 3.35
CA VAL A 137 -2.31 -10.30 4.02
C VAL A 137 -0.89 -9.77 4.19
N HIS A 138 -0.71 -8.49 3.87
CA HIS A 138 0.51 -7.77 4.22
C HIS A 138 0.20 -6.71 5.27
N PHE A 139 0.69 -6.97 6.48
CA PHE A 139 0.59 -6.03 7.56
C PHE A 139 1.85 -5.18 7.65
N HIS A 140 1.69 -3.89 7.39
CA HIS A 140 2.81 -2.94 7.41
C HIS A 140 2.87 -2.20 8.74
N TRP A 141 4.08 -2.06 9.29
CA TRP A 141 4.38 -1.11 10.37
C TRP A 141 5.30 -0.01 9.84
N SER A 142 4.90 0.55 8.70
CA SER A 142 5.69 1.44 7.84
C SER A 142 4.76 2.28 6.96
N GLY A 143 5.33 3.04 6.02
CA GLY A 143 4.55 3.80 5.05
C GLY A 143 4.11 5.18 5.55
N ALA A 144 4.77 5.73 6.56
CA ALA A 144 4.64 7.15 6.87
C ALA A 144 5.52 7.97 5.91
N TYR A 145 5.00 9.06 5.36
CA TYR A 145 5.74 9.93 4.45
C TYR A 145 5.61 11.40 4.84
N SER A 146 6.64 12.21 4.54
CA SER A 146 6.52 13.66 4.53
C SER A 146 5.54 14.11 3.44
N LEU A 147 5.07 15.36 3.48
CA LEU A 147 4.24 15.90 2.39
C LEU A 147 4.98 15.96 1.03
N ALA A 148 6.32 15.93 1.05
CA ALA A 148 7.15 15.82 -0.17
C ALA A 148 7.25 14.39 -0.70
N GLY A 149 6.69 13.40 0.01
CA GLY A 149 6.70 11.99 -0.39
C GLY A 149 7.95 11.22 0.03
N ASP A 150 8.77 11.78 0.93
CA ASP A 150 9.93 11.07 1.48
C ASP A 150 9.50 10.18 2.66
N PRO A 151 9.98 8.93 2.77
CA PRO A 151 9.68 8.10 3.93
C PRO A 151 10.14 8.75 5.23
N ILE A 152 9.30 8.72 6.26
CA ILE A 152 9.66 9.17 7.62
C ILE A 152 9.62 8.00 8.60
N PRO A 153 10.40 8.05 9.70
CA PRO A 153 10.37 7.01 10.72
C PRO A 153 8.99 6.88 11.37
N VAL A 154 8.59 5.64 11.66
CA VAL A 154 7.39 5.37 12.47
C VAL A 154 7.73 5.61 13.93
N THR A 155 7.24 6.73 14.47
CA THR A 155 7.31 7.05 15.90
C THR A 155 6.26 6.25 16.69
N THR A 156 6.32 6.28 18.02
CA THR A 156 5.30 5.60 18.83
C THR A 156 3.89 6.16 18.58
N ALA A 157 3.73 7.46 18.38
CA ALA A 157 2.44 8.06 18.04
C ALA A 157 1.90 7.59 16.68
N ILE A 158 2.78 7.40 15.68
CA ILE A 158 2.40 6.84 14.38
C ILE A 158 2.00 5.36 14.53
N ALA A 159 2.75 4.60 15.33
CA ALA A 159 2.45 3.21 15.64
C ALA A 159 1.08 3.05 16.32
N GLU A 160 0.76 3.92 17.29
CA GLU A 160 -0.55 3.98 17.94
C GLU A 160 -1.66 4.32 16.94
N LEU A 161 -1.43 5.29 16.05
CA LEU A 161 -2.38 5.62 14.99
C LEU A 161 -2.65 4.42 14.08
N TYR A 162 -1.61 3.67 13.69
CA TYR A 162 -1.77 2.50 12.82
C TYR A 162 -2.50 1.35 13.51
N GLN A 163 -2.24 1.11 14.80
CA GLN A 163 -3.01 0.15 15.58
C GLN A 163 -4.47 0.59 15.70
N HIS A 164 -4.71 1.83 16.11
CA HIS A 164 -6.06 2.40 16.21
C HIS A 164 -6.80 2.29 14.88
N THR A 165 -6.15 2.65 13.78
CA THR A 165 -6.70 2.51 12.43
C THR A 165 -7.05 1.06 12.14
N LEU A 166 -6.13 0.11 12.37
CA LEU A 166 -6.37 -1.30 12.09
C LEU A 166 -7.62 -1.81 12.82
N VAL A 167 -7.73 -1.49 14.11
CA VAL A 167 -8.76 -2.01 15.01
C VAL A 167 -10.11 -1.34 14.81
N ASP A 168 -10.11 -0.01 14.65
CA ASP A 168 -11.33 0.80 14.71
C ASP A 168 -11.85 1.21 13.32
N THR A 169 -11.19 0.78 12.22
CA THR A 169 -11.74 0.99 10.87
C THR A 169 -13.08 0.28 10.73
N ASP A 170 -14.11 1.02 10.33
CA ASP A 170 -15.37 0.46 9.83
C ASP A 170 -15.14 -0.10 8.41
N TYR A 171 -14.77 -1.39 8.35
CA TYR A 171 -14.44 -2.07 7.11
C TYR A 171 -15.65 -2.23 6.17
N ASP A 172 -16.87 -2.33 6.72
CA ASP A 172 -18.09 -2.48 5.91
C ASP A 172 -18.42 -1.15 5.20
N GLU A 173 -18.34 -0.04 5.93
CA GLU A 173 -18.49 1.30 5.34
C GLU A 173 -17.37 1.60 4.35
N LEU A 174 -16.11 1.23 4.66
CA LEU A 174 -14.98 1.38 3.74
C LEU A 174 -15.23 0.61 2.43
N ALA A 175 -15.65 -0.65 2.51
CA ALA A 175 -15.97 -1.49 1.34
C ALA A 175 -17.11 -0.89 0.51
N ARG A 176 -18.17 -0.40 1.17
CA ARG A 176 -19.31 0.25 0.51
C ARG A 176 -18.88 1.51 -0.24
N ARG A 177 -18.11 2.40 0.39
CA ARG A 177 -17.62 3.64 -0.23
C ARG A 177 -16.73 3.37 -1.44
N GLN A 178 -15.81 2.42 -1.34
CA GLN A 178 -14.94 2.04 -2.45
C GLN A 178 -15.75 1.42 -3.61
N LEU A 179 -16.78 0.62 -3.32
CA LEU A 179 -17.68 0.06 -4.34
C LEU A 179 -18.47 1.15 -5.08
N GLU A 180 -19.01 2.13 -4.34
CA GLU A 180 -19.75 3.26 -4.92
C GLU A 180 -18.86 4.10 -5.82
N PHE A 181 -17.62 4.36 -5.38
CA PHE A 181 -16.66 5.11 -6.18
C PHE A 181 -16.23 4.34 -7.42
N GLU A 182 -15.99 3.03 -7.32
CA GLU A 182 -15.74 2.18 -8.48
C GLU A 182 -16.88 2.28 -9.50
N ALA A 183 -18.13 2.14 -9.05
CA ALA A 183 -19.31 2.24 -9.91
C ALA A 183 -19.39 3.61 -10.61
N ALA A 184 -19.10 4.70 -9.88
CA ALA A 184 -19.04 6.04 -10.46
C ALA A 184 -17.93 6.16 -11.51
N MET A 185 -16.72 5.65 -11.23
CA MET A 185 -15.61 5.68 -12.20
C MET A 185 -15.92 4.87 -13.47
N ARG A 186 -16.72 3.79 -13.36
CA ARG A 186 -17.18 3.03 -14.52
C ARG A 186 -18.20 3.83 -15.35
N ALA A 187 -19.07 4.58 -14.69
CA ALA A 187 -20.11 5.39 -15.35
C ALA A 187 -19.60 6.72 -15.94
N GLY A 188 -18.47 7.25 -15.44
CA GLY A 188 -18.03 8.61 -15.73
C GLY A 188 -16.56 8.74 -16.10
N LYS A 189 -16.22 9.89 -16.71
CA LYS A 189 -14.83 10.33 -16.85
C LYS A 189 -14.34 10.84 -15.49
N VAL A 190 -13.15 10.42 -15.08
CA VAL A 190 -12.48 10.95 -13.89
C VAL A 190 -11.68 12.18 -14.30
N ARG A 191 -11.74 13.24 -13.49
CA ARG A 191 -10.89 14.43 -13.58
C ARG A 191 -10.22 14.66 -12.23
N VAL A 192 -8.91 14.89 -12.26
CA VAL A 192 -8.10 15.22 -11.09
C VAL A 192 -7.49 16.59 -11.32
N THR A 193 -7.70 17.52 -10.40
CA THR A 193 -7.11 18.86 -10.42
C THR A 193 -6.38 19.17 -9.13
N THR A 194 -5.39 20.08 -9.19
CA THR A 194 -4.75 20.65 -8.00
C THR A 194 -4.56 22.16 -8.16
N PRO A 195 -4.45 22.93 -7.06
CA PRO A 195 -4.07 24.34 -7.11
C PRO A 195 -2.75 24.60 -7.86
N ALA A 196 -1.80 23.66 -7.76
CA ALA A 196 -0.50 23.72 -8.47
C ALA A 196 -0.62 23.54 -10.00
N GLY A 197 -1.82 23.24 -10.51
CA GLY A 197 -2.10 23.20 -11.95
C GLY A 197 -2.11 21.81 -12.56
N THR A 198 -2.23 20.74 -11.76
CA THR A 198 -2.66 19.43 -12.28
C THR A 198 -4.05 19.58 -12.88
N ASP A 199 -4.27 19.00 -14.05
CA ASP A 199 -5.56 18.87 -14.70
C ASP A 199 -5.47 17.66 -15.62
N LEU A 200 -5.83 16.49 -15.08
CA LEU A 200 -5.70 15.21 -15.72
C LEU A 200 -7.08 14.56 -15.85
N THR A 201 -7.40 14.01 -17.01
CA THR A 201 -8.63 13.24 -17.22
C THR A 201 -8.35 11.86 -17.74
N PHE A 202 -9.18 10.88 -17.36
CA PHE A 202 -9.09 9.51 -17.85
C PHE A 202 -10.40 8.73 -17.70
N ARG A 203 -10.47 7.55 -18.32
CA ARG A 203 -11.55 6.56 -18.15
C ARG A 203 -10.97 5.21 -17.75
N ILE A 204 -11.77 4.42 -17.02
CA ILE A 204 -11.36 3.07 -16.59
C ILE A 204 -12.07 1.96 -17.38
N GLY A 205 -13.28 2.17 -17.89
CA GLY A 205 -14.06 1.11 -18.56
C GLY A 205 -14.16 -0.16 -17.71
N ASP A 206 -13.83 -1.31 -18.28
CA ASP A 206 -13.87 -2.63 -17.61
C ASP A 206 -12.54 -3.05 -16.96
N ARG A 207 -11.61 -2.10 -16.77
CA ARG A 207 -10.35 -2.35 -16.05
C ARG A 207 -10.62 -2.96 -14.68
N VAL A 208 -9.65 -3.76 -14.23
CA VAL A 208 -9.64 -4.26 -12.86
C VAL A 208 -9.43 -3.08 -11.92
N VAL A 209 -10.28 -2.98 -10.91
CA VAL A 209 -10.15 -1.99 -9.84
C VAL A 209 -9.84 -2.77 -8.58
N THR A 210 -8.69 -2.48 -7.98
CA THR A 210 -8.28 -3.14 -6.76
C THR A 210 -8.79 -2.31 -5.57
N ARG A 211 -9.54 -2.96 -4.70
CA ARG A 211 -10.13 -2.38 -3.49
C ARG A 211 -9.38 -2.94 -2.31
N GLN A 212 -8.60 -2.09 -1.63
CA GLN A 212 -8.01 -2.39 -0.34
C GLN A 212 -9.05 -1.96 0.70
N ASP A 213 -10.08 -2.79 0.84
CA ASP A 213 -11.23 -2.61 1.75
C ASP A 213 -11.12 -3.50 2.99
N GLY A 214 -10.05 -4.29 3.10
CA GLY A 214 -9.77 -5.19 4.22
C GLY A 214 -10.40 -6.57 4.11
N ASP A 215 -11.16 -6.88 3.05
CA ASP A 215 -11.66 -8.24 2.83
C ASP A 215 -10.55 -9.14 2.27
N ALA A 216 -9.86 -9.84 3.17
CA ALA A 216 -8.85 -10.83 2.82
C ALA A 216 -9.40 -12.26 2.85
N SER A 217 -10.70 -12.45 2.57
CA SER A 217 -11.34 -13.76 2.57
C SER A 217 -10.94 -14.62 1.37
N GLN A 218 -11.12 -15.94 1.51
CA GLN A 218 -10.97 -16.87 0.38
C GLN A 218 -11.96 -16.57 -0.75
N ALA A 219 -13.18 -16.15 -0.41
CA ALA A 219 -14.22 -15.82 -1.38
C ALA A 219 -13.78 -14.65 -2.28
N ARG A 220 -13.24 -13.58 -1.68
CA ARG A 220 -12.64 -12.46 -2.41
C ARG A 220 -11.50 -12.92 -3.31
N ALA A 221 -10.56 -13.69 -2.76
CA ALA A 221 -9.37 -14.14 -3.48
C ALA A 221 -9.72 -15.03 -4.71
N ARG A 222 -10.78 -15.84 -4.63
CA ARG A 222 -11.27 -16.64 -5.77
C ARG A 222 -11.81 -15.79 -6.90
N LEU A 223 -12.47 -14.67 -6.58
CA LEU A 223 -13.01 -13.73 -7.56
C LEU A 223 -11.96 -12.75 -8.11
N GLY A 224 -10.78 -12.68 -7.49
CA GLY A 224 -9.72 -11.76 -7.87
C GLY A 224 -9.30 -11.90 -9.34
N ARG A 225 -9.02 -10.78 -10.01
CA ARG A 225 -8.57 -10.76 -11.41
C ARG A 225 -7.07 -10.53 -11.53
N THR A 226 -6.46 -9.88 -10.55
CA THR A 226 -5.01 -9.67 -10.47
C THR A 226 -4.43 -10.30 -9.20
N LEU A 227 -3.09 -10.29 -9.08
CA LEU A 227 -2.43 -10.72 -7.84
C LEU A 227 -2.83 -9.83 -6.65
N ILE A 228 -3.04 -8.52 -6.90
CA ILE A 228 -3.38 -7.53 -5.87
C ILE A 228 -4.77 -7.76 -5.29
N ASP A 229 -5.72 -8.32 -6.06
CA ASP A 229 -7.02 -8.74 -5.49
C ASP A 229 -6.91 -9.89 -4.49
N ARG A 230 -5.75 -10.54 -4.41
CA ARG A 230 -5.44 -11.65 -3.50
C ARG A 230 -4.39 -11.26 -2.46
N GLU A 231 -3.96 -10.01 -2.45
CA GLU A 231 -2.99 -9.44 -1.53
C GLU A 231 -3.60 -8.20 -0.89
N VAL A 232 -4.10 -8.39 0.33
CA VAL A 232 -4.75 -7.32 1.09
C VAL A 232 -3.76 -6.71 2.06
N GLU A 233 -3.64 -5.39 2.02
CA GLU A 233 -2.80 -4.61 2.90
C GLU A 233 -3.60 -4.10 4.08
N LEU A 234 -3.01 -4.19 5.28
CA LEU A 234 -3.63 -3.76 6.53
C LEU A 234 -2.72 -2.80 7.30
N PRO A 235 -3.21 -1.63 7.75
CA PRO A 235 -4.57 -1.11 7.57
C PRO A 235 -4.99 -0.87 6.11
N ALA A 236 -6.27 -1.11 5.83
CA ALA A 236 -6.86 -0.95 4.49
C ALA A 236 -7.23 0.51 4.21
N GLY A 237 -7.44 0.87 2.95
CA GLY A 237 -7.96 2.21 2.64
C GLY A 237 -7.91 2.68 1.20
N ALA A 238 -7.07 2.11 0.34
CA ALA A 238 -6.92 2.60 -1.03
C ALA A 238 -7.76 1.85 -2.06
N ILE A 239 -8.33 2.60 -3.00
CA ILE A 239 -8.73 2.06 -4.31
C ILE A 239 -7.65 2.37 -5.33
N ARG A 240 -7.32 1.43 -6.22
CA ARG A 240 -6.28 1.59 -7.23
C ARG A 240 -6.73 1.05 -8.57
N VAL A 241 -6.34 1.72 -9.65
CA VAL A 241 -6.67 1.30 -11.02
C VAL A 241 -5.59 1.77 -11.99
N ALA A 242 -5.27 0.92 -12.96
CA ALA A 242 -4.60 1.35 -14.18
C ALA A 242 -5.67 1.82 -15.18
N PRO A 243 -5.78 3.13 -15.49
CA PRO A 243 -6.76 3.60 -16.45
C PRO A 243 -6.52 3.02 -17.86
N ILE A 244 -7.49 3.22 -18.75
CA ILE A 244 -7.28 2.93 -20.18
C ILE A 244 -6.20 3.90 -20.68
N GLU A 245 -5.03 3.38 -21.08
CA GLU A 245 -3.84 4.19 -21.31
C GLU A 245 -4.12 5.30 -22.33
N GLU A 246 -4.80 4.97 -23.43
CA GLU A 246 -5.09 5.91 -24.51
C GLU A 246 -6.13 7.00 -24.14
N SER A 247 -6.75 6.91 -22.96
CA SER A 247 -7.72 7.89 -22.47
C SER A 247 -7.15 8.91 -21.49
N VAL A 248 -5.90 8.72 -21.06
CA VAL A 248 -5.26 9.58 -20.07
C VAL A 248 -4.67 10.80 -20.79
N ASP A 249 -5.25 11.98 -20.55
CA ASP A 249 -4.84 13.23 -21.20
C ASP A 249 -4.87 14.39 -20.19
N GLY A 250 -3.89 15.30 -20.32
CA GLY A 250 -3.83 16.52 -19.53
C GLY A 250 -2.42 16.84 -19.05
N LYS A 251 -2.30 17.37 -17.84
CA LYS A 251 -1.02 17.71 -17.21
C LYS A 251 -1.01 17.34 -15.73
N ILE A 252 0.16 16.98 -15.24
CA ILE A 252 0.41 16.70 -13.83
C ILE A 252 1.46 17.67 -13.34
N ALA A 253 1.11 18.51 -12.35
CA ALA A 253 2.03 19.35 -11.61
C ALA A 253 2.43 18.60 -10.34
N PHE A 254 3.62 18.00 -10.35
CA PHE A 254 4.12 17.16 -9.27
C PHE A 254 4.49 18.02 -8.06
N PRO A 255 4.28 17.53 -6.83
CA PRO A 255 4.88 18.13 -5.65
C PRO A 255 6.40 18.23 -5.79
N ASP A 256 6.99 19.25 -5.16
CA ASP A 256 8.44 19.36 -5.01
C ASP A 256 8.97 18.11 -4.29
N GLY A 257 10.07 17.56 -4.76
CA GLY A 257 10.61 16.30 -4.25
C GLY A 257 11.93 15.92 -4.92
N THR A 258 12.32 14.66 -4.82
CA THR A 258 13.63 14.18 -5.28
C THR A 258 13.51 13.27 -6.49
N TRP A 259 14.23 13.55 -7.58
CA TRP A 259 14.33 12.70 -8.78
C TRP A 259 15.79 12.37 -9.07
N GLY A 260 16.11 11.10 -9.29
CA GLY A 260 17.50 10.66 -9.48
C GLY A 260 18.45 11.09 -8.36
N GLY A 261 17.97 11.28 -7.12
CA GLY A 261 18.75 11.79 -5.99
C GLY A 261 18.95 13.31 -5.98
N VAL A 262 18.31 14.06 -6.88
CA VAL A 262 18.42 15.51 -7.01
C VAL A 262 17.10 16.19 -6.63
N PRO A 263 17.12 17.29 -5.83
CA PRO A 263 15.93 18.08 -5.58
C PRO A 263 15.36 18.71 -6.87
N VAL A 264 14.07 18.53 -7.10
CA VAL A 264 13.32 19.06 -8.25
C VAL A 264 12.17 19.93 -7.74
N ARG A 265 11.96 21.07 -8.40
CA ARG A 265 10.87 22.00 -8.08
C ARG A 265 10.06 22.42 -9.29
N GLY A 266 8.76 22.62 -9.07
CA GLY A 266 7.83 23.10 -10.09
C GLY A 266 7.74 22.18 -11.31
N LEU A 267 7.83 20.86 -11.08
CA LEU A 267 7.79 19.86 -12.15
C LEU A 267 6.38 19.72 -12.72
N VAL A 268 6.24 19.95 -14.02
CA VAL A 268 5.00 19.72 -14.76
C VAL A 268 5.28 18.78 -15.92
N MET A 269 4.48 17.73 -16.06
CA MET A 269 4.49 16.85 -17.22
C MET A 269 3.17 16.96 -17.99
N THR A 270 3.26 17.09 -19.31
CA THR A 270 2.10 16.94 -20.20
C THR A 270 1.94 15.47 -20.55
N ILE A 271 0.73 14.95 -20.39
CA ILE A 271 0.36 13.58 -20.71
C ILE A 271 -0.60 13.61 -21.90
N ALA A 272 -0.26 12.87 -22.95
CA ALA A 272 -1.16 12.61 -24.06
C ALA A 272 -1.26 11.11 -24.29
N ARG A 273 -2.49 10.57 -24.30
CA ARG A 273 -2.77 9.14 -24.47
C ARG A 273 -1.91 8.27 -23.56
N GLY A 274 -1.81 8.67 -22.30
CA GLY A 274 -1.09 7.95 -21.25
C GLY A 274 0.43 8.06 -21.33
N ARG A 275 0.99 8.90 -22.20
CA ARG A 275 2.44 9.11 -22.31
C ARG A 275 2.86 10.53 -22.00
N VAL A 276 3.99 10.66 -21.31
CA VAL A 276 4.69 11.92 -21.11
C VAL A 276 5.19 12.43 -22.46
N THR A 277 4.69 13.58 -22.89
CA THR A 277 5.09 14.24 -24.16
C THR A 277 5.92 15.49 -23.95
N SER A 278 5.85 16.09 -22.76
CA SER A 278 6.64 17.26 -22.39
C SER A 278 6.92 17.25 -20.89
N VAL A 279 8.11 17.72 -20.51
CA VAL A 279 8.58 17.86 -19.13
C VAL A 279 9.12 19.28 -18.96
N THR A 280 8.63 19.99 -17.96
CA THR A 280 9.16 21.30 -17.55
C THR A 280 9.39 21.31 -16.05
N ALA A 281 10.42 21.99 -15.57
CA ALA A 281 10.64 22.20 -14.15
C ALA A 281 11.34 23.55 -13.92
N THR A 282 11.12 24.17 -12.76
CA THR A 282 11.84 25.37 -12.36
C THR A 282 13.30 25.06 -12.03
N SER A 283 13.55 23.89 -11.43
CA SER A 283 14.90 23.37 -11.16
C SER A 283 14.92 21.84 -11.20
N GLY A 284 16.06 21.25 -11.54
CA GLY A 284 16.26 19.80 -11.48
C GLY A 284 15.68 19.01 -12.68
N ARG A 285 15.28 19.68 -13.77
CA ARG A 285 14.72 19.04 -14.97
C ARG A 285 15.62 17.92 -15.53
N GLU A 286 16.93 18.14 -15.57
CA GLU A 286 17.87 17.18 -16.15
C GLU A 286 17.85 15.83 -15.43
N ALA A 287 17.77 15.84 -14.09
CA ALA A 287 17.67 14.63 -13.29
C ALA A 287 16.38 13.84 -13.59
N VAL A 288 15.26 14.56 -13.80
CA VAL A 288 13.99 13.95 -14.24
C VAL A 288 14.16 13.25 -15.58
N GLU A 289 14.74 13.93 -16.58
CA GLU A 289 14.94 13.36 -17.91
C GLU A 289 15.88 12.14 -17.91
N GLN A 290 16.93 12.18 -17.09
CA GLN A 290 17.84 11.05 -16.89
C GLN A 290 17.11 9.85 -16.28
N GLU A 291 16.33 10.05 -15.21
CA GLU A 291 15.54 8.99 -14.57
C GLU A 291 14.52 8.38 -15.55
N LEU A 292 13.74 9.22 -16.24
CA LEU A 292 12.75 8.77 -17.24
C LEU A 292 13.39 8.01 -18.40
N THR A 293 14.60 8.41 -18.82
CA THR A 293 15.33 7.75 -19.90
C THR A 293 15.88 6.40 -19.45
N ALA A 294 16.43 6.30 -18.24
CA ALA A 294 16.88 5.03 -17.66
C ALA A 294 15.72 4.03 -17.48
N ALA A 295 14.53 4.53 -17.17
CA ALA A 295 13.30 3.75 -17.04
C ALA A 295 12.65 3.34 -18.39
N GLY A 296 13.21 3.78 -19.52
CA GLY A 296 12.72 3.46 -20.85
C GLY A 296 11.26 3.91 -21.10
N ALA A 297 10.53 3.13 -21.90
CA ALA A 297 9.15 3.47 -22.27
C ALA A 297 8.18 3.47 -21.08
N ALA A 298 8.42 2.63 -20.06
CA ALA A 298 7.63 2.61 -18.84
C ALA A 298 7.77 3.92 -18.05
N GLY A 299 8.98 4.46 -17.95
CA GLY A 299 9.23 5.75 -17.28
C GLY A 299 8.34 6.87 -17.78
N ARG A 300 8.11 6.91 -19.10
CA ARG A 300 7.27 7.93 -19.75
C ARG A 300 5.79 7.55 -19.88
N SER A 301 5.30 6.58 -19.10
CA SER A 301 3.91 6.13 -19.15
C SER A 301 3.18 6.39 -17.84
N PHE A 302 1.93 6.84 -17.92
CA PHE A 302 1.04 6.90 -16.76
C PHE A 302 0.68 5.48 -16.31
N ARG A 303 0.80 5.25 -15.01
CA ARG A 303 0.67 3.92 -14.41
C ARG A 303 -0.69 3.70 -13.77
N GLU A 304 -0.98 4.53 -12.78
CA GLU A 304 -1.97 4.25 -11.76
C GLU A 304 -2.58 5.55 -11.26
N PHE A 305 -3.90 5.52 -11.11
CA PHE A 305 -4.62 6.39 -10.21
C PHE A 305 -4.95 5.59 -8.94
N ALA A 306 -4.65 6.15 -7.78
CA ALA A 306 -5.14 5.64 -6.50
C ALA A 306 -5.75 6.76 -5.67
N LEU A 307 -6.75 6.40 -4.86
CA LEU A 307 -7.40 7.30 -3.92
C LEU A 307 -7.56 6.59 -2.57
N GLY A 308 -7.09 7.21 -1.50
CA GLY A 308 -7.33 6.77 -0.13
C GLY A 308 -8.73 7.14 0.35
N PHE A 309 -9.36 6.23 1.09
CA PHE A 309 -10.71 6.32 1.64
C PHE A 309 -10.76 6.15 3.16
N ASN A 310 -9.67 5.72 3.82
CA ASN A 310 -9.73 5.45 5.25
C ASN A 310 -9.70 6.76 6.06
N PRO A 311 -10.79 7.12 6.78
CA PRO A 311 -10.86 8.39 7.50
C PRO A 311 -9.89 8.46 8.69
N LEU A 312 -9.55 7.32 9.31
CA LEU A 312 -8.61 7.28 10.43
C LEU A 312 -7.15 7.50 9.99
N LEU A 313 -6.87 7.38 8.69
CA LEU A 313 -5.59 7.68 8.07
C LEU A 313 -5.56 9.06 7.38
N ALA A 314 -6.57 9.90 7.58
CA ALA A 314 -6.56 11.25 7.02
C ALA A 314 -5.33 12.04 7.48
N ILE A 315 -4.83 12.94 6.62
CA ILE A 315 -3.71 13.81 6.97
C ILE A 315 -4.08 14.62 8.22
N PRO A 316 -3.23 14.64 9.27
CA PRO A 316 -3.54 15.39 10.49
C PRO A 316 -3.88 16.85 10.20
N ALA A 317 -5.02 17.30 10.72
CA ALA A 317 -5.49 18.68 10.55
C ALA A 317 -4.73 19.68 11.44
N THR A 318 -4.11 19.19 12.51
CA THR A 318 -3.37 19.98 13.50
C THR A 318 -2.00 19.38 13.76
N GLY A 319 -1.03 20.21 14.13
CA GLY A 319 0.34 19.76 14.38
C GLY A 319 1.14 19.56 13.09
N GLU A 320 2.17 18.71 13.17
CA GLU A 320 2.98 18.35 12.00
C GLU A 320 2.13 17.55 10.99
N ARG A 321 2.11 18.03 9.74
CA ARG A 321 1.39 17.37 8.64
C ARG A 321 2.30 16.36 7.96
N TRP A 322 1.78 15.16 7.77
CA TRP A 322 2.45 14.05 7.09
C TRP A 322 1.39 13.17 6.42
N ILE A 323 1.81 12.26 5.55
CA ILE A 323 0.94 11.35 4.79
C ILE A 323 0.92 10.00 5.50
N PRO A 324 -0.23 9.59 6.07
CA PRO A 324 -0.34 8.29 6.70
C PRO A 324 -0.38 7.15 5.68
N TYR A 325 0.32 6.08 6.05
CA TYR A 325 0.19 4.74 5.50
C TYR A 325 0.04 4.67 3.97
N TYR A 326 1.14 4.89 3.25
CA TYR A 326 1.20 4.79 1.78
C TYR A 326 0.13 5.61 1.04
N GLY A 327 -0.41 6.66 1.69
CA GLY A 327 -1.47 7.52 1.16
C GLY A 327 -2.85 6.86 1.16
N TYR A 328 -3.16 5.98 2.12
CA TYR A 328 -4.44 5.26 2.19
C TYR A 328 -5.52 6.09 2.91
N GLY A 329 -5.10 7.21 3.51
CA GLY A 329 -5.95 8.21 4.11
C GLY A 329 -6.97 8.83 3.17
N ALA A 330 -8.16 9.08 3.71
CA ALA A 330 -9.25 9.75 3.01
C ALA A 330 -8.76 11.03 2.30
N GLY A 331 -8.98 11.10 0.99
CA GLY A 331 -8.68 12.27 0.15
C GLY A 331 -7.25 12.34 -0.39
N VAL A 332 -6.33 11.45 0.02
CA VAL A 332 -4.98 11.40 -0.55
C VAL A 332 -5.02 10.70 -1.91
N VAL A 333 -4.58 11.40 -2.96
CA VAL A 333 -4.51 10.88 -4.32
C VAL A 333 -3.08 10.44 -4.63
N ARG A 334 -2.91 9.35 -5.38
CA ARG A 334 -1.65 9.02 -6.04
C ARG A 334 -1.82 9.04 -7.56
N LEU A 335 -0.94 9.78 -8.23
CA LEU A 335 -0.76 9.74 -9.68
C LEU A 335 0.65 9.22 -9.96
N SER A 336 0.74 8.01 -10.48
CA SER A 336 2.01 7.29 -10.59
C SER A 336 2.46 7.13 -12.04
N LEU A 337 3.77 7.01 -12.26
CA LEU A 337 4.38 6.67 -13.55
C LEU A 337 4.93 5.24 -13.52
N GLY A 338 5.04 4.60 -14.69
CA GLY A 338 5.68 3.30 -14.83
C GLY A 338 4.80 2.11 -15.21
N ASP A 339 5.35 0.93 -14.92
CA ASP A 339 4.77 -0.39 -15.12
C ASP A 339 3.47 -0.56 -14.35
N ASN A 340 2.39 -0.85 -15.07
CA ASN A 340 1.05 -1.01 -14.50
C ASN A 340 0.52 -2.44 -14.66
N SER A 341 1.40 -3.40 -14.97
CA SER A 341 1.01 -4.78 -15.24
C SER A 341 0.39 -5.50 -14.03
N GLU A 342 0.82 -5.18 -12.81
CA GLU A 342 0.21 -5.73 -11.57
C GLU A 342 -1.26 -5.34 -11.40
N LEU A 343 -1.68 -4.23 -12.01
CA LEU A 343 -3.06 -3.71 -12.00
C LEU A 343 -3.87 -4.17 -13.23
N GLY A 344 -3.31 -5.07 -14.06
CA GLY A 344 -3.93 -5.49 -15.32
C GLY A 344 -3.77 -4.47 -16.46
N GLY A 345 -2.78 -3.58 -16.35
CA GLY A 345 -2.36 -2.64 -17.38
C GLY A 345 -1.49 -3.24 -18.49
N LYS A 346 -1.27 -2.48 -19.58
CA LYS A 346 -0.43 -2.91 -20.72
C LYS A 346 1.02 -2.44 -20.64
N VAL A 347 1.31 -1.44 -19.80
CA VAL A 347 2.65 -0.86 -19.64
C VAL A 347 3.50 -1.83 -18.82
N LYS A 348 4.64 -2.22 -19.39
CA LYS A 348 5.63 -3.09 -18.76
C LYS A 348 7.00 -2.42 -18.78
N GLY A 349 7.84 -2.75 -17.81
CA GLY A 349 9.23 -2.28 -17.74
C GLY A 349 9.80 -2.19 -16.33
N GLY A 350 9.06 -2.64 -15.31
CA GLY A 350 9.53 -2.72 -13.91
C GLY A 350 9.69 -1.38 -13.18
N TYR A 351 9.81 -0.26 -13.88
CA TYR A 351 9.87 1.07 -13.26
C TYR A 351 8.53 1.40 -12.61
N VAL A 352 8.54 1.86 -11.35
CA VAL A 352 7.35 2.32 -10.62
C VAL A 352 7.74 3.56 -9.84
N ARG A 353 6.98 4.64 -10.00
CA ARG A 353 7.13 5.86 -9.22
C ARG A 353 5.80 6.34 -8.69
N TRP A 354 5.64 6.31 -7.38
CA TRP A 354 4.48 6.87 -6.68
C TRP A 354 4.68 8.35 -6.41
N ASN A 355 3.62 9.14 -6.58
CA ASN A 355 3.60 10.55 -6.24
C ASN A 355 2.29 10.85 -5.53
N PHE A 356 2.37 11.53 -4.40
CA PHE A 356 1.22 11.81 -3.53
C PHE A 356 0.71 13.23 -3.75
N PHE A 357 -0.60 13.38 -3.87
CA PHE A 357 -1.27 14.66 -4.04
C PHE A 357 -2.24 14.81 -2.87
N THR A 358 -1.95 15.78 -2.01
CA THR A 358 -2.61 15.95 -0.70
C THR A 358 -3.64 17.07 -0.69
N ASP A 359 -3.81 17.74 -1.82
CA ASP A 359 -4.66 18.90 -2.07
C ASP A 359 -5.45 18.75 -3.38
N ALA A 360 -5.60 17.51 -3.87
CA ALA A 360 -6.28 17.23 -5.12
C ALA A 360 -7.80 17.29 -4.99
N THR A 361 -8.45 17.80 -6.03
CA THR A 361 -9.90 17.64 -6.25
C THR A 361 -10.12 16.51 -7.25
N VAL A 362 -11.02 15.59 -6.92
CA VAL A 362 -11.37 14.44 -7.77
C VAL A 362 -12.85 14.54 -8.13
N GLU A 363 -13.12 14.65 -9.42
CA GLU A 363 -14.46 14.66 -9.99
C GLU A 363 -14.69 13.40 -10.84
N VAL A 364 -15.89 12.84 -10.74
CA VAL A 364 -16.30 11.71 -11.59
C VAL A 364 -17.67 12.02 -12.17
N GLY A 365 -17.74 12.14 -13.51
CA GLY A 365 -18.99 12.48 -14.18
C GLY A 365 -19.61 13.80 -13.74
N GLY A 366 -18.80 14.76 -13.27
CA GLY A 366 -19.25 16.06 -12.76
C GLY A 366 -19.62 16.08 -11.27
N ARG A 367 -19.59 14.94 -10.57
CA ARG A 367 -19.73 14.89 -9.11
C ARG A 367 -18.36 14.97 -8.45
N VAL A 368 -18.21 15.85 -7.47
CA VAL A 368 -17.01 15.95 -6.62
C VAL A 368 -17.02 14.81 -5.59
N TRP A 369 -15.91 14.08 -5.52
CA TRP A 369 -15.64 13.00 -4.55
C TRP A 369 -14.55 13.35 -3.55
N VAL A 370 -13.65 14.24 -3.96
CA VAL A 370 -12.63 14.84 -3.10
C VAL A 370 -12.55 16.30 -3.49
N GLU A 371 -12.53 17.20 -2.51
CA GLU A 371 -12.34 18.63 -2.69
C GLU A 371 -11.09 19.04 -1.90
N GLU A 372 -10.05 19.50 -2.61
CA GLU A 372 -8.81 19.98 -1.99
C GLU A 372 -8.21 19.01 -0.95
N GLY A 373 -8.19 17.72 -1.28
CA GLY A 373 -7.67 16.65 -0.42
C GLY A 373 -8.61 16.21 0.71
N ARG A 374 -9.88 16.64 0.70
CA ARG A 374 -10.90 16.27 1.70
C ARG A 374 -12.07 15.54 1.05
N MET A 375 -12.53 14.46 1.67
CA MET A 375 -13.76 13.78 1.25
C MET A 375 -14.98 14.47 1.88
N PRO A 376 -16.07 14.69 1.10
CA PRO A 376 -17.30 15.34 1.56
C PRO A 376 -18.22 14.44 2.38
#